data_AF-A0A821E5A4-F1
#
_entry.id   AF-A0A821E5A4-F1
#
_cell.length_a   1.000
_cell.length_b   1.000
_cell.length_c   1.000
_cell.angle_alpha   90.00
_cell.angle_beta   90.00
_cell.angle_gamma   90.00
#
_symmetry.space_group_name_H-M   'P 1'
#
loop_
_entity.id
_entity.type
_entity.pdbx_description
1 polymer ?
#
loop_
_entity_poly.entity_id
_entity_poly.type
_entity_poly.pdbx_seq_one_letter_code
_entity_poly.pdbx_strand_id
1 'polypeptide(L)'
;MEHGQDAVQELVTYCQEQYPGNKKELKIIEEFRRNYNSTAAIWWYTRQCFTYNMLNKALRTLDGDIIIRMGFFLCDVHRQIEQLHSKL
;
A
#
# COMPACT_ATOMS: atom_id res chain seq x y z
N MET A 1 -5.53 -6.23 -12.20
CA MET A 1 -4.48 -7.24 -12.36
C MET A 1 -4.37 -7.90 -11.02
N GLU A 2 -4.41 -9.24 -10.96
CA GLU A 2 -4.00 -9.94 -9.74
C GLU A 2 -2.49 -9.71 -9.63
N HIS A 3 -2.08 -8.80 -8.76
CA HIS A 3 -0.65 -8.62 -8.51
C HIS A 3 -0.14 -9.88 -7.84
N GLY A 4 1.05 -10.34 -8.25
CA GLY A 4 1.66 -11.53 -7.67
C GLY A 4 1.75 -11.39 -6.16
N GLN A 5 1.41 -12.45 -5.43
CA GLN A 5 1.54 -12.51 -3.96
C GLN A 5 2.93 -12.07 -3.48
N ASP A 6 3.94 -12.24 -4.34
CA ASP A 6 5.33 -11.83 -4.15
C ASP A 6 5.49 -10.31 -3.91
N ALA A 7 4.77 -9.45 -4.64
CA ALA A 7 4.90 -8.00 -4.50
C ALA A 7 4.29 -7.48 -3.17
N VAL A 8 3.16 -8.07 -2.76
CA VAL A 8 2.55 -7.78 -1.46
C VAL A 8 3.47 -8.24 -0.34
N GLN A 9 4.05 -9.44 -0.46
CA GLN A 9 4.96 -9.98 0.54
C GLN A 9 6.25 -9.18 0.64
N GLU A 10 6.82 -8.73 -0.48
CA GLU A 10 7.99 -7.84 -0.50
C GLU A 10 7.71 -6.52 0.24
N LEU A 11 6.59 -5.87 -0.06
CA LEU A 11 6.20 -4.63 0.62
C LEU A 11 6.01 -4.86 2.13
N VAL A 12 5.36 -5.96 2.52
CA VAL A 12 5.13 -6.30 3.93
C VAL A 12 6.46 -6.50 4.67
N THR A 13 7.39 -7.27 4.09
CA THR A 13 8.71 -7.50 4.69
C THR A 13 9.46 -6.19 4.89
N TYR A 14 9.51 -5.34 3.85
CA TYR A 14 10.13 -4.01 3.94
C TYR A 14 9.48 -3.16 5.05
N CYS A 15 8.14 -3.15 5.13
CA CYS A 15 7.43 -2.38 6.16
C CYS A 15 7.76 -2.89 7.58
N GLN A 16 7.85 -4.20 7.78
CA GLN A 16 8.19 -4.75 9.11
C GLN A 16 9.58 -4.29 9.58
N GLU A 17 10.54 -4.15 8.67
CA GLU A 17 11.89 -3.64 8.95
C GLU A 17 11.92 -2.15 9.26
N GLN A 18 11.01 -1.35 8.66
CA GLN A 18 10.93 0.10 8.88
C GLN A 18 10.23 0.51 10.19
N TYR A 19 9.47 -0.39 10.82
CA TYR A 19 8.71 -0.12 12.04
C TYR A 19 9.14 -0.98 13.24
N PRO A 20 10.45 -1.07 13.59
CA PRO A 20 10.89 -1.90 14.70
C PRO A 20 10.28 -1.39 16.01
N GLY A 21 9.65 -2.30 16.77
CA GLY A 21 9.05 -1.98 18.07
C GLY A 21 7.67 -1.28 18.01
N ASN A 22 7.20 -0.82 16.85
CA ASN A 22 5.86 -0.25 16.72
C ASN A 22 4.81 -1.37 16.57
N LYS A 23 4.41 -1.96 17.72
CA LYS A 23 3.43 -3.05 17.78
C LYS A 23 2.09 -2.72 17.11
N LYS A 24 1.72 -1.43 17.04
CA LYS A 24 0.48 -1.00 16.38
C LYS A 24 0.60 -1.12 14.87
N GLU A 25 1.64 -0.54 14.27
CA GLU A 25 1.87 -0.64 12.82
C GLU A 25 2.14 -2.09 12.40
N LEU A 26 2.91 -2.87 13.18
CA LEU A 26 3.16 -4.27 12.87
C LEU A 26 1.87 -5.11 12.80
N LYS A 27 0.87 -4.82 13.66
CA LYS A 27 -0.46 -5.46 13.57
C LYS A 27 -1.21 -5.04 12.30
N ILE A 28 -1.12 -3.78 11.90
CA ILE A 28 -1.78 -3.27 10.69
C ILE A 28 -1.10 -3.83 9.43
N ILE A 29 0.22 -3.96 9.43
CA ILE A 29 0.98 -4.59 8.34
C ILE A 29 0.57 -6.06 8.19
N GLU A 30 0.39 -6.78 9.30
CA GLU A 30 -0.10 -8.16 9.27
C GLU A 30 -1.56 -8.26 8.80
N GLU A 31 -2.42 -7.32 9.20
CA GLU A 31 -3.79 -7.19 8.71
C GLU A 31 -3.82 -6.93 7.20
N PHE A 32 -2.94 -6.05 6.72
CA PHE A 32 -2.76 -5.77 5.29
C PHE A 32 -2.34 -7.03 4.56
N ARG A 33 -1.32 -7.76 5.04
CA ARG A 33 -0.86 -9.00 4.42
C ARG A 33 -1.98 -10.01 4.18
N ARG A 34 -2.88 -10.16 5.15
CA ARG A 34 -3.95 -11.17 5.11
C ARG A 34 -5.18 -10.73 4.32
N ASN A 35 -5.51 -9.44 4.39
CA ASN A 35 -6.80 -8.93 3.92
C ASN A 35 -6.68 -8.04 2.68
N TYR A 36 -5.45 -7.71 2.25
CA TYR A 36 -5.25 -6.87 1.08
C TYR A 36 -5.83 -7.53 -0.17
N ASN A 37 -6.63 -6.74 -0.89
CA ASN A 37 -7.13 -7.06 -2.21
C ASN A 37 -7.23 -5.75 -3.00
N SER A 38 -7.20 -5.87 -4.33
CA SER A 38 -7.18 -4.72 -5.22
C SER A 38 -8.47 -3.90 -5.21
N THR A 39 -9.57 -4.37 -4.62
CA THR A 39 -10.83 -3.61 -4.46
C THR A 39 -10.87 -2.83 -3.13
N ALA A 40 -9.95 -3.09 -2.20
CA ALA A 40 -9.81 -2.37 -0.93
C ALA A 40 -8.67 -1.34 -0.91
N ALA A 41 -7.91 -1.18 -2.01
CA ALA A 41 -6.78 -0.25 -2.09
C ALA A 41 -7.09 1.21 -1.70
N ILE A 42 -8.23 1.81 -2.11
CA ILE A 42 -8.60 3.18 -1.65
C ILE A 42 -8.82 3.22 -0.12
N TRP A 43 -9.46 2.19 0.44
CA TRP A 43 -9.66 2.13 1.89
C TRP A 43 -8.33 2.09 2.63
N TRP A 44 -7.37 1.28 2.14
CA TRP A 44 -6.01 1.25 2.67
C TRP A 44 -5.24 2.55 2.45
N TYR A 45 -5.48 3.26 1.36
CA TYR A 45 -4.83 4.55 1.09
C TYR A 45 -5.39 5.68 1.96
N THR A 46 -6.67 5.65 2.29
CA THR A 46 -7.34 6.67 3.11
C THR A 46 -7.21 6.40 4.61
N ARG A 47 -6.96 5.15 5.02
CA ARG A 47 -6.66 4.80 6.40
C ARG A 47 -5.32 5.42 6.85
N GLN A 48 -5.32 6.07 8.00
CA GLN A 48 -4.09 6.59 8.63
C GLN A 48 -3.22 5.45 9.18
N CYS A 49 -2.48 4.80 8.29
CA CYS A 49 -1.49 3.76 8.62
C CYS A 49 -0.28 3.83 7.67
N PHE A 50 0.59 2.82 7.75
CA PHE A 50 1.82 2.76 6.95
C PHE A 50 1.61 3.00 5.44
N THR A 51 0.55 2.48 4.81
CA THR A 51 0.29 2.63 3.36
C THR A 51 0.13 4.09 2.96
N TYR A 52 -0.70 4.85 3.69
CA TYR A 52 -0.88 6.29 3.48
C TYR A 52 0.43 7.06 3.72
N ASN A 53 1.10 6.79 4.84
CA ASN A 53 2.31 7.52 5.21
C ASN A 53 3.46 7.26 4.24
N MET A 54 3.66 6.00 3.86
CA MET A 54 4.76 5.56 3.01
C MET A 54 4.58 6.06 1.58
N LEU A 55 3.39 5.89 0.99
CA LEU A 55 3.14 6.33 -0.39
C LEU A 55 3.27 7.86 -0.50
N ASN A 56 2.64 8.61 0.40
CA ASN A 56 2.71 10.06 0.36
C ASN A 56 4.10 10.62 0.68
N LYS A 57 4.89 9.93 1.50
CA LYS A 57 6.30 10.28 1.71
C LYS A 57 7.09 10.05 0.43
N ALA A 58 6.98 8.85 -0.16
CA ALA A 58 7.72 8.47 -1.35
C ALA A 58 7.43 9.39 -2.54
N LEU A 59 6.16 9.76 -2.76
CA LEU A 59 5.77 10.70 -3.81
C LEU A 59 6.34 12.12 -3.56
N ARG A 60 6.39 12.58 -2.31
CA ARG A 60 6.96 13.90 -1.96
C ARG A 60 8.47 13.95 -2.11
N THR A 61 9.16 12.87 -1.78
CA THR A 61 10.63 12.79 -1.83
C THR A 61 11.14 12.22 -3.15
N LEU A 62 10.25 11.81 -4.05
CA LEU A 62 10.57 11.06 -5.28
C LEU A 62 11.45 9.84 -4.99
N ASP A 63 11.14 9.13 -3.90
CA ASP A 63 11.87 7.92 -3.51
C ASP A 63 11.50 6.77 -4.46
N GLY A 64 12.33 6.59 -5.49
CA GLY A 64 12.08 5.63 -6.56
C GLY A 64 11.99 4.18 -6.07
N ASP A 65 12.78 3.79 -5.07
CA ASP A 65 12.74 2.42 -4.53
C ASP A 65 11.38 2.15 -3.87
N ILE A 66 10.89 3.07 -3.04
CA ILE A 66 9.58 2.93 -2.41
C ILE A 66 8.45 3.02 -3.44
N ILE A 67 8.54 3.94 -4.42
CA ILE A 67 7.53 4.05 -5.48
C ILE A 67 7.42 2.75 -6.28
N ILE A 68 8.54 2.11 -6.62
CA ILE A 68 8.56 0.84 -7.34
C ILE A 68 7.94 -0.28 -6.49
N ARG A 69 8.34 -0.41 -5.20
CA ARG A 69 7.76 -1.39 -4.27
C ARG A 69 6.25 -1.22 -4.08
N MET A 70 5.78 0.03 -4.06
CA MET A 70 4.36 0.37 -3.93
C MET A 70 3.64 0.45 -5.27
N GLY A 71 4.30 0.15 -6.40
CA GLY A 71 3.75 0.33 -7.74
C GLY A 71 2.44 -0.44 -7.95
N PHE A 72 2.35 -1.66 -7.42
CA PHE A 72 1.12 -2.46 -7.47
C PHE A 72 -0.05 -1.76 -6.74
N PHE A 73 0.24 -1.23 -5.54
CA PHE A 73 -0.73 -0.55 -4.69
C PHE A 73 -1.18 0.77 -5.32
N LEU A 74 -0.24 1.53 -5.90
CA LEU A 74 -0.53 2.76 -6.62
C LEU A 74 -1.42 2.51 -7.84
N CYS A 75 -1.14 1.46 -8.62
CA CYS A 75 -1.98 1.04 -9.73
C CYS A 75 -3.41 0.67 -9.28
N ASP A 76 -3.55 -0.03 -8.16
CA ASP A 76 -4.86 -0.40 -7.63
C ASP A 76 -5.65 0.81 -7.12
N VAL A 77 -4.98 1.74 -6.41
CA VAL A 77 -5.58 3.01 -5.99
C VAL A 77 -6.03 3.82 -7.21
N HIS A 78 -5.17 3.99 -8.21
CA HIS A 78 -5.50 4.72 -9.43
C HIS A 78 -6.71 4.11 -10.15
N ARG A 79 -6.70 2.79 -10.35
CA ARG A 79 -7.80 2.07 -11.01
C ARG A 79 -9.12 2.24 -10.26
N GLN A 80 -9.12 2.20 -8.94
CA GLN A 80 -10.36 2.43 -8.19
C GLN A 80 -10.85 3.88 -8.29
N ILE A 81 -9.94 4.86 -8.33
CA ILE A 81 -10.30 6.27 -8.56
C ILE A 81 -10.94 6.41 -9.94
N GLU A 82 -10.31 5.85 -10.99
CA GLU A 82 -10.88 5.84 -12.33
C GLU A 82 -12.26 5.18 -12.35
N GLN A 83 -12.45 4.06 -11.66
CA GLN A 83 -13.76 3.39 -11.58
C GLN A 83 -14.83 4.20 -10.86
N LEU A 84 -14.46 4.97 -9.83
CA LEU A 84 -15.37 5.86 -9.13
C LEU A 84 -15.78 7.05 -10.01
N HIS A 85 -14.83 7.61 -10.74
CA HIS A 85 -15.03 8.81 -11.56
C HIS A 85 -15.52 8.53 -12.99
N SER A 86 -15.34 7.31 -13.50
CA SER A 86 -15.87 6.86 -14.80
C SER A 86 -17.36 6.45 -14.72
N LYS A 87 -17.93 6.37 -13.51
CA LYS A 87 -19.35 6.10 -13.28
C LYS A 87 -20.19 7.37 -13.07
N LEU A 88 -19.57 8.54 -13.20
CA LEU A 88 -20.23 9.85 -13.31
C LEU A 88 -20.45 10.19 -14.79
#